data_AF-A0A8D8L251-F1
#
_entry.id   AF-A0A8D8L251-F1
#
_cell.length_a   1.000
_cell.length_b   1.000
_cell.length_c   1.000
_cell.angle_alpha   90.00
_cell.angle_beta   90.00
_cell.angle_gamma   90.00
#
_symmetry.space_group_name_H-M   'P 1'
#
loop_
_entity.id
_entity.type
_entity.pdbx_description
1 polymer ?
#
loop_
_entity_poly.entity_id
_entity_poly.type
_entity_poly.pdbx_seq_one_letter_code
_entity_poly.pdbx_strand_id
1 'polypeptide(L)'
;EICHNDRIPLLKVFRYEKRETELLRILCQAEVARENETTTLFRGASLATTLMDLYMRAECTVFLQSAVSDTIQRILESKQSGELNPTKMDVNDDACSNAEFLLMILDQVTQSIFTSPDACPRTVRFICNCLQKSVVAKWPSPSERLVRTRVVSGFIFLRLLCPALLNPRQFGLVSETPHQMGTRTLIMVAKCLQNLANLVEFGGKEPYMEVVNPFILKNKERMIVFLDQLSSVTDPNPPPGCMIEQTNPVLSSSDAGRELATILHICVSYLPELQSMSKTNTSLKKLVTVTEMLSKHKLKYREMIS
;
A
#
# COMPACT_ATOMS: atom_id res chain seq x y z
N GLU A 1 6.50 22.60 3.09
CA GLU A 1 6.00 21.21 3.05
C GLU A 1 6.86 20.43 2.06
N ILE A 2 7.26 19.21 2.42
CA ILE A 2 8.03 18.32 1.54
C ILE A 2 7.07 17.80 0.45
N CYS A 3 7.36 18.08 -0.82
CA CYS A 3 6.52 17.68 -1.95
C CYS A 3 6.48 16.14 -2.09
N HIS A 4 5.45 15.60 -2.75
CA HIS A 4 5.35 14.16 -3.03
C HIS A 4 6.60 13.62 -3.75
N ASN A 5 7.20 14.43 -4.63
CA ASN A 5 8.40 14.07 -5.39
C ASN A 5 9.67 14.00 -4.53
N ASP A 6 9.71 14.71 -3.41
CA ASP A 6 10.88 14.78 -2.51
C ASP A 6 11.02 13.52 -1.63
N ARG A 7 10.00 12.66 -1.60
CA ARG A 7 9.97 11.43 -0.79
C ARG A 7 10.64 10.25 -1.51
N ILE A 8 10.54 10.22 -2.83
CA ILE A 8 11.02 9.13 -3.70
C ILE A 8 12.54 8.87 -3.57
N PRO A 9 13.42 9.89 -3.48
CA PRO A 9 14.86 9.66 -3.42
C PRO A 9 15.29 8.77 -2.26
N LEU A 10 14.64 8.87 -1.09
CA LEU A 10 14.95 8.04 0.07
C LEU A 10 14.76 6.54 -0.22
N LEU A 11 13.62 6.17 -0.79
CA LEU A 11 13.35 4.77 -1.11
C LEU A 11 14.34 4.23 -2.15
N LYS A 12 14.67 5.04 -3.16
CA LYS A 12 15.64 4.64 -4.20
C LYS A 12 17.06 4.43 -3.65
N VAL A 13 17.55 5.32 -2.79
CA VAL A 13 18.88 5.19 -2.16
C VAL A 13 18.92 3.96 -1.25
N PHE A 14 17.92 3.77 -0.38
CA PHE A 14 17.89 2.59 0.48
C PHE A 14 17.74 1.29 -0.30
N ARG A 15 17.04 1.32 -1.43
CA ARG A 15 16.92 0.19 -2.35
C ARG A 15 18.23 -0.15 -3.04
N TYR A 16 19.00 0.86 -3.45
CA TYR A 16 20.35 0.66 -4.00
C TYR A 16 21.26 -0.06 -2.99
N GLU A 17 21.12 0.27 -1.70
CA GLU A 17 21.84 -0.37 -0.59
C GLU A 17 21.19 -1.66 -0.06
N LYS A 18 20.10 -2.15 -0.66
CA LYS A 18 19.32 -3.33 -0.20
C LYS A 18 18.79 -3.23 1.23
N ARG A 19 18.48 -2.01 1.68
CA ARG A 19 17.97 -1.66 3.02
C ARG A 19 16.56 -1.06 3.00
N GLU A 20 15.84 -1.14 1.89
CA GLU A 20 14.50 -0.60 1.74
C GLU A 20 13.50 -1.20 2.74
N THR A 21 13.61 -2.49 3.05
CA THR A 21 12.75 -3.16 4.02
C THR A 21 12.98 -2.60 5.43
N GLU A 22 14.23 -2.28 5.77
CA GLU A 22 14.57 -1.66 7.05
C GLU A 22 14.00 -0.25 7.17
N LEU A 23 14.17 0.57 6.12
CA LEU A 23 13.62 1.93 6.05
C LEU A 23 12.11 1.93 6.27
N LEU A 24 11.39 1.13 5.48
CA LEU A 24 9.93 1.06 5.52
C LEU A 24 9.43 0.58 6.88
N ARG A 25 10.06 -0.46 7.44
CA ARG A 25 9.76 -0.95 8.79
C ARG A 25 9.92 0.17 9.82
N ILE A 26 11.06 0.85 9.85
CA ILE A 26 11.34 1.90 10.83
C ILE A 26 10.34 3.06 10.72
N LEU A 27 10.06 3.54 9.49
CA LEU A 27 9.12 4.64 9.28
C LEU A 27 7.70 4.27 9.72
N CYS A 28 7.22 3.08 9.37
CA CYS A 28 5.90 2.65 9.78
C CYS A 28 5.83 2.44 11.31
N GLN A 29 6.85 1.86 11.93
CA GLN A 29 6.90 1.72 13.39
C GLN A 29 6.92 3.07 14.12
N ALA A 30 7.64 4.07 13.58
CA ALA A 30 7.63 5.41 14.13
C ALA A 30 6.25 6.08 14.03
N GLU A 31 5.50 5.82 12.95
CA GLU A 31 4.13 6.31 12.80
C GLU A 31 3.17 5.62 13.78
N VAL A 32 3.26 4.30 13.94
CA VAL A 32 2.54 3.58 15.00
C VAL A 32 2.87 4.20 16.36
N ALA A 33 4.13 4.45 16.68
CA ALA A 33 4.56 5.03 17.95
C ALA A 33 4.02 6.46 18.20
N ARG A 34 3.77 7.23 17.14
CA ARG A 34 3.22 8.60 17.22
C ARG A 34 1.69 8.69 17.26
N GLU A 35 0.99 7.72 16.68
CA GLU A 35 -0.47 7.76 16.57
C GLU A 35 -1.16 7.52 17.92
N ASN A 36 -2.21 8.28 18.24
CA ASN A 36 -2.93 8.11 19.50
C ASN A 36 -4.18 7.24 19.33
N GLU A 37 -4.76 7.20 18.12
CA GLU A 37 -6.01 6.50 17.83
C GLU A 37 -5.84 5.38 16.80
N THR A 38 -6.37 4.19 17.13
CA THR A 38 -6.33 3.03 16.23
C THR A 38 -7.21 3.18 14.98
N THR A 39 -8.13 4.15 14.99
CA THR A 39 -9.07 4.43 13.90
C THR A 39 -8.45 5.30 12.82
N THR A 40 -7.47 6.13 13.15
CA THR A 40 -6.80 7.07 12.22
C THR A 40 -5.47 6.55 11.69
N LEU A 41 -4.88 5.53 12.34
CA LEU A 41 -3.60 4.93 11.98
C LEU A 41 -3.52 4.59 10.48
N PHE A 42 -2.51 5.15 9.80
CA PHE A 42 -2.24 4.97 8.37
C PHE A 42 -3.40 5.33 7.42
N ARG A 43 -4.39 6.13 7.83
CA ARG A 43 -5.44 6.64 6.92
C ARG A 43 -5.00 7.82 6.07
N GLY A 44 -4.13 8.67 6.60
CA GLY A 44 -3.64 9.87 5.92
C GLY A 44 -2.45 9.60 4.99
N ALA A 45 -2.07 10.59 4.19
CA ALA A 45 -0.84 10.56 3.41
C ALA A 45 0.35 11.02 4.28
N SER A 46 1.21 10.09 4.68
CA SER A 46 2.45 10.37 5.40
C SER A 46 3.68 9.96 4.58
N LEU A 47 4.89 10.25 5.08
CA LEU A 47 6.11 9.71 4.48
C LEU A 47 6.08 8.17 4.47
N ALA A 48 5.71 7.54 5.59
CA ALA A 48 5.68 6.09 5.70
C ALA A 48 4.68 5.47 4.71
N THR A 49 3.47 6.00 4.64
CA THR A 49 2.44 5.46 3.75
C THR A 49 2.80 5.69 2.28
N THR A 50 3.30 6.87 1.91
CA THR A 50 3.71 7.14 0.52
C THR A 50 4.81 6.20 0.07
N LEU A 51 5.83 5.94 0.91
CA LEU A 51 6.90 5.02 0.54
C LEU A 51 6.42 3.57 0.47
N MET A 52 5.50 3.16 1.36
CA MET A 52 4.85 1.86 1.27
C MET A 52 4.01 1.71 0.00
N ASP A 53 3.24 2.73 -0.39
CA ASP A 53 2.43 2.72 -1.62
C ASP A 53 3.33 2.53 -2.85
N LEU A 54 4.44 3.26 -2.92
CA LEU A 54 5.44 3.14 -4.00
C LEU A 54 6.12 1.78 -4.01
N TYR A 55 6.50 1.27 -2.84
CA TYR A 55 7.17 -0.03 -2.70
C TYR A 55 6.23 -1.18 -3.09
N MET A 56 5.02 -1.23 -2.53
CA MET A 56 4.04 -2.27 -2.86
C MET A 56 3.66 -2.23 -4.34
N ARG A 57 3.52 -1.05 -4.94
CA ARG A 57 3.27 -0.91 -6.38
C ARG A 57 4.39 -1.50 -7.24
N ALA A 58 5.64 -1.43 -6.80
CA ALA A 58 6.77 -1.99 -7.52
C ALA A 58 6.92 -3.51 -7.31
N GLU A 59 6.69 -3.99 -6.07
CA GLU A 59 7.00 -5.39 -5.71
C GLU A 59 5.81 -6.33 -5.82
N CYS A 60 4.58 -5.85 -5.65
CA CYS A 60 3.40 -6.71 -5.53
C CYS A 60 2.75 -7.04 -6.88
N THR A 61 3.42 -6.85 -8.02
CA THR A 61 2.84 -7.13 -9.34
C THR A 61 2.35 -8.57 -9.45
N VAL A 62 3.16 -9.55 -9.03
CA VAL A 62 2.80 -10.98 -9.05
C VAL A 62 1.60 -11.26 -8.12
N PHE A 63 1.58 -10.64 -6.94
CA PHE A 63 0.46 -10.74 -6.01
C PHE A 63 -0.83 -10.18 -6.60
N LEU A 64 -0.78 -8.99 -7.20
CA LEU A 64 -1.93 -8.36 -7.84
C LEU A 64 -2.44 -9.19 -9.02
N GLN A 65 -1.53 -9.74 -9.83
CA GLN A 65 -1.89 -10.62 -10.94
C GLN A 65 -2.65 -11.85 -10.43
N SER A 66 -2.07 -12.57 -9.46
CA SER A 66 -2.68 -13.75 -8.84
C SER A 66 -4.02 -13.43 -8.18
N ALA A 67 -4.11 -12.31 -7.45
CA ALA A 67 -5.26 -12.01 -6.61
C ALA A 67 -6.47 -11.45 -7.39
N VAL A 68 -6.25 -10.60 -8.41
CA VAL A 68 -7.35 -9.82 -9.01
C VAL A 68 -7.39 -9.79 -10.54
N SER A 69 -6.36 -10.26 -11.26
CA SER A 69 -6.30 -10.09 -12.73
C SER A 69 -7.45 -10.80 -13.45
N ASP A 70 -7.70 -12.08 -13.13
CA ASP A 70 -8.79 -12.86 -13.73
C ASP A 70 -10.16 -12.24 -13.47
N THR A 71 -10.36 -11.70 -12.26
CA THR A 71 -11.60 -11.01 -11.89
C THR A 71 -11.78 -9.76 -12.73
N ILE A 72 -10.73 -8.96 -12.90
CA ILE A 72 -10.77 -7.74 -13.71
C ILE A 72 -11.11 -8.12 -15.16
N GLN A 73 -10.41 -9.08 -15.76
CA GLN A 73 -10.67 -9.52 -17.13
C GLN A 73 -12.12 -9.98 -17.31
N ARG A 74 -12.62 -10.82 -16.41
CA ARG A 74 -14.02 -11.28 -16.42
C ARG A 74 -15.03 -10.13 -16.37
N ILE A 75 -14.79 -9.11 -15.54
CA ILE A 75 -15.66 -7.93 -15.47
C ILE A 75 -15.60 -7.14 -16.78
N LEU A 76 -14.41 -6.99 -17.38
CA LEU A 76 -14.25 -6.22 -18.62
C LEU A 76 -14.83 -6.92 -19.86
N GLU A 77 -14.94 -8.25 -19.84
CA GLU A 77 -15.55 -9.03 -20.91
C GLU A 77 -17.06 -9.25 -20.72
N SER A 78 -17.56 -9.06 -19.49
CA SER A 78 -18.98 -9.20 -19.16
C SER A 78 -19.83 -8.12 -19.81
N LYS A 79 -21.08 -8.46 -20.12
CA LYS A 79 -22.15 -7.53 -20.51
C LYS A 79 -23.11 -7.22 -19.35
N GLN A 80 -22.92 -7.85 -18.20
CA GLN A 80 -23.75 -7.69 -17.01
C GLN A 80 -23.18 -6.59 -16.11
N SER A 81 -24.05 -5.68 -15.67
CA SER A 81 -23.73 -4.64 -14.71
C SER A 81 -23.69 -5.20 -13.28
N GLY A 82 -22.77 -4.70 -12.45
CA GLY A 82 -22.79 -4.92 -10.99
C GLY A 82 -23.19 -3.67 -10.20
N GLU A 83 -23.78 -2.67 -10.86
CA GLU A 83 -24.22 -1.42 -10.22
C GLU A 83 -25.51 -1.64 -9.44
N LEU A 84 -25.53 -1.21 -8.17
CA LEU A 84 -26.70 -1.31 -7.29
C LEU A 84 -27.21 0.06 -6.84
N ASN A 85 -26.48 1.14 -7.13
CA ASN A 85 -26.94 2.47 -6.81
C ASN A 85 -28.07 2.86 -7.77
N PRO A 86 -29.32 3.08 -7.30
CA PRO A 86 -30.46 3.37 -8.17
C PRO A 86 -30.27 4.62 -9.05
N THR A 87 -29.41 5.55 -8.64
CA THR A 87 -29.12 6.78 -9.40
C THR A 87 -28.09 6.59 -10.52
N LYS A 88 -27.41 5.44 -10.56
CA LYS A 88 -26.35 5.12 -11.53
C LYS A 88 -26.67 3.89 -12.37
N MET A 89 -27.70 3.12 -12.01
CA MET A 89 -28.21 2.01 -12.80
C MET A 89 -28.83 2.53 -14.08
N ASP A 90 -28.70 1.76 -15.16
CA ASP A 90 -29.41 2.04 -16.40
C ASP A 90 -30.89 1.67 -16.25
N VAL A 91 -31.77 2.32 -17.01
CA VAL A 91 -33.24 2.18 -16.86
C VAL A 91 -33.73 0.75 -17.10
N ASN A 92 -32.97 -0.03 -17.86
CA ASN A 92 -33.29 -1.42 -18.19
C ASN A 92 -32.60 -2.44 -17.26
N ASP A 93 -31.77 -1.99 -16.31
CA ASP A 93 -31.07 -2.89 -15.39
C ASP A 93 -32.04 -3.42 -14.32
N ASP A 94 -31.89 -4.70 -14.01
CA ASP A 94 -32.55 -5.34 -12.87
C ASP A 94 -31.59 -5.41 -11.66
N ALA A 95 -31.99 -4.81 -10.54
CA ALA A 95 -31.18 -4.76 -9.33
C ALA A 95 -30.89 -6.16 -8.76
N CYS A 96 -31.83 -7.10 -8.93
CA CYS A 96 -31.66 -8.47 -8.45
C CYS A 96 -30.55 -9.18 -9.25
N SER A 97 -30.64 -9.14 -10.57
CA SER A 97 -29.64 -9.68 -11.49
C SER A 97 -28.25 -9.04 -11.30
N ASN A 98 -28.19 -7.72 -11.10
CA ASN A 98 -26.94 -7.02 -10.81
C ASN A 98 -26.34 -7.47 -9.46
N ALA A 99 -27.16 -7.70 -8.44
CA ALA A 99 -26.73 -8.16 -7.14
C ALA A 99 -26.19 -9.60 -7.19
N GLU A 100 -26.87 -10.49 -7.91
CA GLU A 100 -26.42 -11.87 -8.13
C GLU A 100 -25.06 -11.91 -8.84
N PHE A 101 -24.91 -11.13 -9.91
CA PHE A 101 -23.64 -11.01 -10.62
C PHE A 101 -22.52 -10.45 -9.73
N LEU A 102 -22.80 -9.37 -8.99
CA LEU A 102 -21.83 -8.78 -8.07
C LEU A 102 -21.41 -9.78 -6.98
N LEU A 103 -22.35 -10.50 -6.37
CA LEU A 103 -22.07 -11.50 -5.33
C LEU A 103 -21.23 -12.67 -5.88
N MET A 104 -21.52 -13.14 -7.09
CA MET A 104 -20.70 -14.15 -7.76
C MET A 104 -19.25 -13.68 -7.96
N ILE A 105 -19.08 -12.45 -8.47
CA ILE A 105 -17.75 -11.84 -8.66
C ILE A 105 -17.03 -11.68 -7.31
N LEU A 106 -17.75 -11.28 -6.26
CA LEU A 106 -17.20 -11.11 -4.91
C LEU A 106 -16.72 -12.43 -4.30
N ASP A 107 -17.48 -13.52 -4.44
CA ASP A 107 -17.06 -14.84 -3.98
C ASP A 107 -15.79 -15.31 -4.71
N GLN A 108 -15.71 -15.10 -6.03
CA GLN A 108 -14.56 -15.47 -6.85
C GLN A 108 -13.29 -14.68 -6.49
N VAL A 109 -13.37 -13.35 -6.43
CA VAL A 109 -12.20 -12.50 -6.14
C VAL A 109 -11.71 -12.70 -4.71
N THR A 110 -12.63 -12.90 -3.76
CA THR A 110 -12.27 -13.15 -2.36
C THR A 110 -11.57 -14.48 -2.19
N GLN A 111 -12.05 -15.52 -2.89
CA GLN A 111 -11.37 -16.80 -2.92
C GLN A 111 -9.97 -16.67 -3.50
N SER A 112 -9.81 -15.97 -4.64
CA SER A 112 -8.51 -15.77 -5.27
C SER A 112 -7.52 -15.02 -4.38
N ILE A 113 -7.96 -13.94 -3.72
CA ILE A 113 -7.14 -13.19 -2.76
C ILE A 113 -6.70 -14.11 -1.61
N PHE A 114 -7.62 -14.87 -1.03
CA PHE A 114 -7.34 -15.73 0.13
C PHE A 114 -6.43 -16.93 -0.20
N THR A 115 -6.35 -17.35 -1.47
CA THR A 115 -5.42 -18.39 -1.93
C THR A 115 -4.10 -17.86 -2.48
N SER A 116 -3.89 -16.54 -2.51
CA SER A 116 -2.70 -15.90 -3.07
C SER A 116 -1.69 -15.31 -2.05
N PRO A 117 -1.67 -15.62 -0.74
CA PRO A 117 -0.75 -14.96 0.19
C PRO A 117 0.74 -15.22 -0.14
N ASP A 118 1.05 -16.35 -0.78
CA ASP A 118 2.41 -16.72 -1.17
C ASP A 118 2.94 -15.97 -2.39
N ALA A 119 2.05 -15.39 -3.21
CA ALA A 119 2.43 -14.46 -4.27
C ALA A 119 2.81 -13.08 -3.73
N CYS A 120 2.46 -12.76 -2.48
CA CYS A 120 2.85 -11.50 -1.84
C CYS A 120 4.35 -11.53 -1.47
N PRO A 121 5.13 -10.50 -1.86
CA PRO A 121 6.55 -10.45 -1.56
C PRO A 121 6.86 -10.65 -0.08
N ARG A 122 7.85 -11.50 0.19
CA ARG A 122 8.26 -11.89 1.54
C ARG A 122 8.62 -10.68 2.41
N THR A 123 9.21 -9.65 1.80
CA THR A 123 9.54 -8.36 2.44
C THR A 123 8.28 -7.59 2.89
N VAL A 124 7.24 -7.52 2.07
CA VAL A 124 5.96 -6.88 2.42
C VAL A 124 5.28 -7.66 3.55
N ARG A 125 5.22 -8.99 3.44
CA ARG A 125 4.69 -9.89 4.49
C ARG A 125 5.42 -9.71 5.82
N PHE A 126 6.74 -9.57 5.79
CA PHE A 126 7.56 -9.28 6.97
C PHE A 126 7.27 -7.90 7.59
N ILE A 127 7.10 -6.86 6.77
CA ILE A 127 6.71 -5.53 7.27
C ILE A 127 5.34 -5.61 7.94
N CYS A 128 4.37 -6.31 7.34
CA CYS A 128 3.06 -6.55 7.96
C CYS A 128 3.18 -7.27 9.31
N ASN A 129 4.03 -8.30 9.44
CA ASN A 129 4.32 -8.96 10.72
C ASN A 129 4.84 -7.97 11.77
N CYS A 130 5.79 -7.12 11.39
CA CYS A 130 6.36 -6.10 12.28
C CYS A 130 5.29 -5.12 12.75
N LEU A 131 4.39 -4.71 11.86
CA LEU A 131 3.30 -3.79 12.18
C LEU A 131 2.29 -4.41 13.14
N GLN A 132 1.90 -5.67 12.90
CA GLN A 132 1.05 -6.42 13.83
C GLN A 132 1.64 -6.41 15.24
N LYS A 133 2.93 -6.76 15.38
CA LYS A 133 3.61 -6.73 16.70
C LYS A 133 3.63 -5.33 17.31
N SER A 134 3.92 -4.29 16.51
CA SER A 134 3.99 -2.92 17.00
C SER A 134 2.64 -2.38 17.49
N VAL A 135 1.54 -2.66 16.78
CA VAL A 135 0.21 -2.19 17.22
C VAL A 135 -0.29 -2.96 18.43
N VAL A 136 -0.01 -4.26 18.53
CA VAL A 136 -0.35 -5.08 19.71
C VAL A 136 0.40 -4.60 20.95
N ALA A 137 1.70 -4.32 20.81
CA ALA A 137 2.50 -3.79 21.91
C ALA A 137 2.04 -2.40 22.37
N LYS A 138 1.56 -1.58 21.43
CA LYS A 138 1.12 -0.22 21.75
C LYS A 138 -0.30 -0.15 22.33
N TRP A 139 -1.22 -0.97 21.82
CA TRP A 139 -2.61 -1.00 22.26
C TRP A 139 -3.01 -2.41 22.71
N PRO A 140 -2.53 -2.87 23.88
CA PRO A 140 -2.95 -4.14 24.45
C PRO A 140 -4.41 -4.00 24.92
N SER A 141 -5.36 -4.58 24.19
CA SER A 141 -6.79 -4.45 24.47
C SER A 141 -7.55 -5.75 24.21
N PRO A 142 -8.78 -5.92 24.74
CA PRO A 142 -9.64 -7.04 24.37
C PRO A 142 -9.97 -7.10 22.87
N SER A 143 -9.80 -5.97 22.16
CA SER A 143 -9.96 -5.84 20.71
C SER A 143 -8.64 -5.93 19.94
N GLU A 144 -7.57 -6.47 20.55
CA GLU A 144 -6.24 -6.68 19.97
C GLU A 144 -6.35 -7.28 18.55
N ARG A 145 -7.16 -8.33 18.40
CA ARG A 145 -7.38 -9.03 17.13
C ARG A 145 -7.80 -8.07 16.01
N LEU A 146 -8.72 -7.14 16.31
CA LEU A 146 -9.21 -6.15 15.33
C LEU A 146 -8.15 -5.11 14.98
N VAL A 147 -7.38 -4.65 15.96
CA VAL A 147 -6.30 -3.66 15.75
C VAL A 147 -5.18 -4.28 14.90
N ARG A 148 -4.82 -5.54 15.21
CA ARG A 148 -3.82 -6.33 14.48
C ARG A 148 -4.21 -6.58 13.02
N THR A 149 -5.48 -6.88 12.75
CA THR A 149 -5.93 -7.07 11.36
C THR A 149 -6.07 -5.74 10.63
N ARG A 150 -6.55 -4.69 11.30
CA ARG A 150 -6.79 -3.37 10.69
C ARG A 150 -5.50 -2.72 10.18
N VAL A 151 -4.39 -2.85 10.90
CA VAL A 151 -3.12 -2.25 10.44
C VAL A 151 -2.64 -2.89 9.13
N VAL A 152 -2.85 -4.19 8.94
CA VAL A 152 -2.48 -4.91 7.72
C VAL A 152 -3.48 -4.62 6.60
N SER A 153 -4.79 -4.63 6.91
CA SER A 153 -5.83 -4.35 5.92
C SER A 153 -5.74 -2.92 5.37
N GLY A 154 -5.25 -1.97 6.18
CA GLY A 154 -4.95 -0.60 5.76
C GLY A 154 -3.88 -0.50 4.66
N PHE A 155 -2.95 -1.45 4.57
CA PHE A 155 -1.99 -1.50 3.45
C PHE A 155 -2.47 -2.39 2.32
N ILE A 156 -2.91 -3.61 2.63
CA ILE A 156 -3.18 -4.64 1.61
C ILE A 156 -4.46 -4.36 0.84
N PHE A 157 -5.52 -3.89 1.50
CA PHE A 157 -6.79 -3.57 0.84
C PHE A 157 -6.86 -2.11 0.47
N LEU A 158 -6.79 -1.22 1.47
CA LEU A 158 -7.01 0.21 1.27
C LEU A 158 -5.98 0.87 0.35
N ARG A 159 -4.71 0.41 0.36
CA ARG A 159 -3.61 1.04 -0.39
C ARG A 159 -3.09 0.25 -1.57
N LEU A 160 -3.45 -1.03 -1.69
CA LEU A 160 -2.96 -1.91 -2.75
C LEU A 160 -4.10 -2.49 -3.59
N LEU A 161 -4.88 -3.44 -3.06
CA LEU A 161 -5.90 -4.17 -3.84
C LEU A 161 -7.06 -3.27 -4.29
N CYS A 162 -7.65 -2.46 -3.40
CA CYS A 162 -8.76 -1.58 -3.77
C CYS A 162 -8.32 -0.49 -4.78
N PRO A 163 -7.19 0.21 -4.59
CA PRO A 163 -6.65 1.10 -5.63
C PRO A 163 -6.36 0.40 -6.96
N ALA A 164 -5.90 -0.85 -6.94
CA ALA A 164 -5.65 -1.64 -8.15
C ALA A 164 -6.94 -1.99 -8.90
N LEU A 165 -8.03 -2.28 -8.19
CA LEU A 165 -9.35 -2.47 -8.80
C LEU A 165 -9.93 -1.16 -9.37
N LEU A 166 -9.72 -0.04 -8.66
CA LEU A 166 -10.22 1.27 -9.09
C LEU A 166 -9.45 1.84 -10.29
N ASN A 167 -8.15 1.53 -10.41
CA ASN A 167 -7.26 2.05 -11.44
C ASN A 167 -6.37 0.96 -12.06
N PRO A 168 -6.94 -0.10 -12.67
CA PRO A 168 -6.20 -1.30 -13.04
C PRO A 168 -5.09 -1.03 -14.06
N ARG A 169 -5.29 -0.06 -14.96
CA ARG A 169 -4.27 0.37 -15.92
C ARG A 169 -3.03 0.92 -15.22
N GLN A 170 -3.20 1.73 -14.17
CA GLN A 170 -2.06 2.29 -13.46
C GLN A 170 -1.25 1.20 -12.75
N PHE A 171 -1.88 0.10 -12.34
CA PHE A 171 -1.22 -1.04 -11.71
C PHE A 171 -0.72 -2.09 -12.73
N GLY A 172 -0.81 -1.80 -14.03
CA GLY A 172 -0.34 -2.72 -15.08
C GLY A 172 -1.18 -3.99 -15.21
N LEU A 173 -2.42 -4.00 -14.72
CA LEU A 173 -3.32 -5.15 -14.78
C LEU A 173 -4.10 -5.23 -16.10
N VAL A 174 -4.19 -4.10 -16.82
CA VAL A 174 -4.82 -3.98 -18.14
C VAL A 174 -4.04 -2.98 -19.00
N SER A 175 -4.10 -3.14 -20.31
CA SER A 175 -3.47 -2.23 -21.28
C SER A 175 -4.24 -0.92 -21.47
N GLU A 176 -5.56 -1.01 -21.51
CA GLU A 176 -6.47 0.10 -21.80
C GLU A 176 -7.35 0.46 -20.60
N THR A 177 -7.89 1.67 -20.61
CA THR A 177 -8.83 2.10 -19.56
C THR A 177 -10.13 1.28 -19.68
N PRO A 178 -10.63 0.68 -18.59
CA PRO A 178 -11.93 0.02 -18.57
C PRO A 178 -13.06 0.87 -19.16
N HIS A 179 -13.98 0.22 -19.87
CA HIS A 179 -15.21 0.87 -20.30
C HIS A 179 -16.10 1.24 -19.09
N GLN A 180 -17.12 2.09 -19.29
CA GLN A 180 -17.86 2.71 -18.20
C GLN A 180 -18.54 1.69 -17.26
N MET A 181 -19.22 0.69 -17.82
CA MET A 181 -19.89 -0.38 -17.03
C MET A 181 -18.88 -1.20 -16.22
N GLY A 182 -17.79 -1.65 -16.83
CA GLY A 182 -16.70 -2.34 -16.14
C GLY A 182 -16.10 -1.49 -15.01
N THR A 183 -15.90 -0.19 -15.24
CA THR A 183 -15.44 0.75 -14.20
C THR A 183 -16.41 0.83 -13.02
N ARG A 184 -17.72 0.97 -13.27
CA ARG A 184 -18.75 1.00 -12.21
C ARG A 184 -18.75 -0.31 -11.42
N THR A 185 -18.68 -1.45 -12.10
CA THR A 185 -18.63 -2.76 -11.46
C THR A 185 -17.37 -2.94 -10.61
N LEU A 186 -16.20 -2.54 -11.11
CA LEU A 186 -14.94 -2.57 -10.34
C LEU A 186 -15.00 -1.69 -9.09
N ILE A 187 -15.66 -0.52 -9.15
CA ILE A 187 -15.90 0.34 -7.98
C ILE A 187 -16.75 -0.40 -6.94
N MET A 188 -17.81 -1.09 -7.36
CA MET A 188 -18.68 -1.86 -6.47
C MET A 188 -17.91 -3.00 -5.79
N VAL A 189 -17.12 -3.74 -6.56
CA VAL A 189 -16.25 -4.81 -6.01
C VAL A 189 -15.25 -4.25 -5.00
N ALA A 190 -14.54 -3.16 -5.35
CA ALA A 190 -13.56 -2.53 -4.47
C ALA A 190 -14.19 -2.04 -3.16
N LYS A 191 -15.40 -1.48 -3.23
CA LYS A 191 -16.16 -1.00 -2.07
C LYS A 191 -16.59 -2.14 -1.14
N CYS A 192 -17.12 -3.23 -1.69
CA CYS A 192 -17.50 -4.41 -0.92
C CYS A 192 -16.28 -5.06 -0.24
N LEU A 193 -15.16 -5.21 -0.96
CA LEU A 193 -13.91 -5.71 -0.40
C LEU A 193 -13.35 -4.78 0.68
N GLN A 194 -13.47 -3.46 0.49
CA GLN A 194 -13.04 -2.49 1.49
C GLN A 194 -13.86 -2.58 2.79
N ASN A 195 -15.18 -2.78 2.69
CA ASN A 195 -16.05 -3.01 3.84
C ASN A 195 -15.73 -4.33 4.55
N LEU A 196 -15.53 -5.40 3.78
CA LEU A 196 -15.08 -6.69 4.33
C LEU A 196 -13.73 -6.57 5.06
N ALA A 197 -12.75 -5.88 4.46
CA ALA A 197 -11.43 -5.64 5.05
C ALA A 197 -11.47 -4.75 6.32
N ASN A 198 -12.50 -3.90 6.42
CA ASN A 198 -12.79 -3.11 7.62
C ASN A 198 -13.65 -3.88 8.64
N LEU A 199 -14.15 -5.07 8.29
CA LEU A 199 -15.04 -5.93 9.08
C LEU A 199 -16.38 -5.24 9.45
N VAL A 200 -16.85 -4.35 8.57
CA VAL A 200 -18.09 -3.59 8.74
C VAL A 200 -19.11 -3.93 7.67
N GLU A 201 -20.38 -3.94 8.04
CA GLU A 201 -21.51 -4.12 7.14
C GLU A 201 -21.95 -2.77 6.54
N PHE A 202 -22.68 -2.84 5.44
CA PHE A 202 -23.42 -1.71 4.91
C PHE A 202 -24.67 -1.45 5.76
N GLY A 203 -25.08 -0.19 5.84
CA GLY A 203 -26.35 0.21 6.44
C GLY A 203 -26.58 1.70 6.28
N GLY A 204 -27.83 2.16 6.47
CA GLY A 204 -28.27 3.55 6.64
C GLY A 204 -27.88 4.56 5.55
N LYS A 205 -26.58 4.83 5.38
CA LYS A 205 -26.00 5.70 4.35
C LYS A 205 -26.13 5.12 2.95
N GLU A 206 -26.12 3.79 2.82
CA GLU A 206 -26.12 3.09 1.52
C GLU A 206 -27.03 1.85 1.56
N PRO A 207 -28.36 2.03 1.69
CA PRO A 207 -29.31 0.94 1.92
C PRO A 207 -29.33 -0.08 0.77
N TYR A 208 -29.06 0.37 -0.46
CA TYR A 208 -28.98 -0.50 -1.64
C TYR A 208 -27.83 -1.53 -1.59
N MET A 209 -26.86 -1.35 -0.70
CA MET A 209 -25.75 -2.29 -0.50
C MET A 209 -26.03 -3.37 0.55
N GLU A 210 -27.13 -3.28 1.31
CA GLU A 210 -27.43 -4.22 2.40
C GLU A 210 -27.58 -5.67 1.92
N VAL A 211 -27.95 -5.86 0.64
CA VAL A 211 -27.98 -7.18 -0.02
C VAL A 211 -26.61 -7.89 -0.01
N VAL A 212 -25.51 -7.15 0.17
CA VAL A 212 -24.14 -7.70 0.25
C VAL A 212 -23.74 -8.11 1.67
N ASN A 213 -24.48 -7.70 2.70
CA ASN A 213 -24.14 -8.01 4.10
C ASN A 213 -24.00 -9.51 4.41
N PRO A 214 -24.83 -10.42 3.85
CA PRO A 214 -24.64 -11.86 4.03
C PRO A 214 -23.25 -12.33 3.55
N PHE A 215 -22.76 -11.81 2.43
CA PHE A 215 -21.41 -12.08 1.94
C PHE A 215 -20.33 -11.58 2.90
N ILE A 216 -20.49 -10.37 3.46
CA ILE A 216 -19.54 -9.82 4.43
C ILE A 216 -19.49 -10.70 5.68
N LEU A 217 -20.65 -10.99 6.28
CA LEU A 217 -20.77 -11.81 7.48
C LEU A 217 -20.14 -13.19 7.32
N LYS A 218 -20.39 -13.85 6.19
CA LYS A 218 -19.79 -15.16 5.82
C LYS A 218 -18.26 -15.12 5.75
N ASN A 219 -17.68 -14.00 5.34
CA ASN A 219 -16.24 -13.89 5.06
C ASN A 219 -15.42 -13.15 6.12
N LYS A 220 -16.03 -12.54 7.16
CA LYS A 220 -15.31 -11.78 8.21
C LYS A 220 -14.17 -12.59 8.84
N GLU A 221 -14.45 -13.83 9.26
CA GLU A 221 -13.44 -14.68 9.90
C GLU A 221 -12.34 -15.11 8.91
N ARG A 222 -12.72 -15.43 7.67
CA ARG A 222 -11.76 -15.78 6.60
C ARG A 222 -10.80 -14.63 6.30
N MET A 223 -11.31 -13.39 6.29
CA MET A 223 -10.50 -12.18 6.13
C MET A 223 -9.46 -12.05 7.24
N ILE A 224 -9.85 -12.30 8.49
CA ILE A 224 -8.93 -12.26 9.64
C ILE A 224 -7.82 -13.32 9.47
N VAL A 225 -8.20 -14.56 9.18
CA VAL A 225 -7.25 -15.67 8.96
C VAL A 225 -6.29 -15.35 7.83
N PHE A 226 -6.78 -14.80 6.71
CA PHE A 226 -5.93 -14.38 5.60
C PHE A 226 -4.91 -13.33 6.01
N LEU A 227 -5.33 -12.27 6.72
CA LEU A 227 -4.43 -11.18 7.15
C LEU A 227 -3.35 -11.66 8.13
N ASP A 228 -3.70 -12.61 9.00
CA ASP A 228 -2.75 -13.25 9.91
C ASP A 228 -1.77 -14.17 9.18
N GLN A 229 -2.25 -14.98 8.22
CA GLN A 229 -1.39 -15.83 7.39
C GLN A 229 -0.43 -15.01 6.53
N LEU A 230 -0.93 -13.93 5.91
CA LEU A 230 -0.12 -13.01 5.12
C LEU A 230 1.02 -12.43 5.97
N SER A 231 0.73 -12.12 7.23
CA SER A 231 1.65 -11.48 8.18
C SER A 231 2.47 -12.46 9.02
N SER A 232 2.55 -13.74 8.65
CA SER A 232 3.27 -14.77 9.42
C SER A 232 4.79 -14.81 9.20
N VAL A 233 5.31 -14.04 8.25
CA VAL A 233 6.74 -14.04 7.88
C VAL A 233 7.57 -13.27 8.91
N THR A 234 8.57 -13.94 9.50
CA THR A 234 9.45 -13.36 10.53
C THR A 234 10.83 -12.95 10.02
N ASP A 235 11.22 -13.37 8.82
CA ASP A 235 12.48 -12.99 8.17
C ASP A 235 12.20 -12.55 6.73
N PRO A 236 12.58 -11.33 6.32
CA PRO A 236 12.36 -10.85 4.96
C PRO A 236 13.19 -11.60 3.93
N ASN A 237 14.29 -12.24 4.33
CA ASN A 237 15.15 -13.00 3.44
C ASN A 237 14.58 -14.41 3.20
N PRO A 238 14.77 -14.97 1.99
CA PRO A 238 14.46 -16.38 1.75
C PRO A 238 15.31 -17.30 2.63
N PRO A 239 14.78 -18.49 3.00
CA PRO A 239 15.60 -19.54 3.58
C PRO A 239 16.78 -19.91 2.66
N PRO A 240 17.94 -20.31 3.23
CA PRO A 240 19.08 -20.78 2.45
C PRO A 240 18.67 -21.89 1.47
N GLY A 241 19.01 -21.75 0.19
CA GLY A 241 18.70 -22.73 -0.86
C GLY A 241 17.44 -22.44 -1.68
N CYS A 242 16.62 -21.44 -1.31
CA CYS A 242 15.52 -20.98 -2.15
C CYS A 242 16.05 -19.94 -3.15
N MET A 243 16.15 -20.31 -4.44
CA MET A 243 16.47 -19.36 -5.49
C MET A 243 15.29 -18.41 -5.66
N ILE A 244 15.50 -17.11 -5.43
CA ILE A 244 14.58 -16.07 -5.91
C ILE A 244 15.17 -15.56 -7.22
N GLU A 245 14.38 -15.59 -8.29
CA GLU A 245 14.70 -14.84 -9.50
C GLU A 245 14.91 -13.38 -9.11
N GLN A 246 16.12 -12.89 -9.34
CA GLN A 246 16.49 -11.52 -8.98
C GLN A 246 15.43 -10.56 -9.52
N THR A 247 14.85 -9.76 -8.61
CA THR A 247 13.99 -8.63 -8.95
C THR A 247 14.57 -7.88 -10.15
N ASN A 248 13.74 -7.64 -11.18
CA ASN A 248 14.08 -7.02 -12.46
C ASN A 248 15.33 -6.10 -12.41
N PRO A 249 16.38 -6.37 -13.22
CA PRO A 249 17.57 -5.53 -13.30
C PRO A 249 17.30 -4.10 -13.81
N VAL A 250 16.07 -3.83 -14.28
CA VAL A 250 15.68 -2.54 -14.86
C VAL A 250 15.69 -1.40 -13.81
N LEU A 251 15.63 -1.71 -12.51
CA LEU A 251 15.73 -0.71 -11.42
C LEU A 251 17.10 -0.68 -10.73
N SER A 252 18.04 -1.58 -11.04
CA SER A 252 19.36 -1.62 -10.42
C SER A 252 20.32 -0.55 -10.96
N SER A 253 19.92 0.21 -11.99
CA SER A 253 20.66 1.37 -12.49
C SER A 253 20.09 2.71 -12.00
N SER A 254 19.46 2.74 -10.82
CA SER A 254 19.19 4.02 -10.17
C SER A 254 20.53 4.68 -9.88
N ASP A 255 20.80 5.81 -10.53
CA ASP A 255 21.94 6.68 -10.27
C ASP A 255 21.81 7.20 -8.83
N ALA A 256 22.30 6.41 -7.87
CA ALA A 256 22.25 6.73 -6.45
C ALA A 256 22.91 8.09 -6.19
N GLY A 257 23.91 8.48 -7.00
CA GLY A 257 24.52 9.81 -6.97
C GLY A 257 23.51 10.92 -7.23
N ARG A 258 22.63 10.77 -8.23
CA ARG A 258 21.56 11.74 -8.52
C ARG A 258 20.53 11.81 -7.41
N GLU A 259 20.09 10.68 -6.87
CA GLU A 259 19.12 10.66 -5.78
C GLU A 259 19.71 11.25 -4.49
N LEU A 260 20.98 10.96 -4.19
CA LEU A 260 21.73 11.59 -3.11
C LEU A 260 21.91 13.11 -3.32
N ALA A 261 22.11 13.56 -4.56
CA ALA A 261 22.18 14.98 -4.88
C ALA A 261 20.83 15.68 -4.63
N THR A 262 19.71 15.02 -4.94
CA THR A 262 18.35 15.51 -4.59
C THR A 262 18.16 15.58 -3.08
N ILE A 263 18.56 14.55 -2.32
CA ILE A 263 18.51 14.55 -0.85
C ILE A 263 19.36 15.70 -0.30
N LEU A 264 20.58 15.88 -0.81
CA LEU A 264 21.44 16.99 -0.41
C LEU A 264 20.77 18.34 -0.69
N HIS A 265 20.13 18.51 -1.85
CA HIS A 265 19.40 19.73 -2.17
C HIS A 265 18.29 20.01 -1.16
N ILE A 266 17.52 19.00 -0.76
CA ILE A 266 16.50 19.11 0.29
C ILE A 266 17.16 19.52 1.62
N CYS A 267 18.26 18.87 2.03
CA CYS A 267 18.98 19.23 3.25
C CYS A 267 19.50 20.68 3.22
N VAL A 268 19.96 21.17 2.08
CA VAL A 268 20.40 22.57 1.92
C VAL A 268 19.23 23.53 2.04
N SER A 269 18.09 23.23 1.40
CA SER A 269 16.89 24.09 1.44
C SER A 269 16.31 24.23 2.86
N TYR A 270 16.49 23.22 3.71
CA TYR A 270 16.04 23.21 5.11
C TYR A 270 17.20 23.28 6.12
N LEU A 271 18.37 23.78 5.69
CA LEU A 271 19.56 23.84 6.54
C LEU A 271 19.34 24.67 7.83
N PRO A 272 18.65 25.83 7.81
CA PRO A 272 18.38 26.60 9.03
C PRO A 272 17.57 25.82 10.08
N GLU A 273 16.54 25.09 9.65
CA GLU A 273 15.73 24.25 10.52
C GLU A 273 16.54 23.06 11.05
N LEU A 274 17.32 22.40 10.19
CA LEU A 274 18.22 21.30 10.59
C LEU A 274 19.25 21.77 11.61
N GLN A 275 19.83 22.97 11.45
CA GLN A 275 20.75 23.57 12.42
C GLN A 275 20.06 23.81 13.76
N SER A 276 18.84 24.37 13.75
CA SER A 276 18.05 24.58 14.96
C SER A 276 17.79 23.25 15.71
N MET A 277 17.33 22.23 14.98
CA MET A 277 17.08 20.89 15.54
C MET A 277 18.36 20.16 15.98
N SER A 278 19.50 20.44 15.37
CA SER A 278 20.79 19.82 15.73
C SER A 278 21.30 20.22 17.13
N LYS A 279 20.76 21.31 17.70
CA LYS A 279 21.07 21.75 19.07
C LYS A 279 20.61 20.70 20.11
N THR A 280 19.48 20.06 19.86
CA THR A 280 18.89 19.05 20.74
C THR A 280 19.13 17.62 20.26
N ASN A 281 19.40 17.42 18.97
CA ASN A 281 19.62 16.09 18.39
C ASN A 281 21.04 15.91 17.83
N THR A 282 21.85 15.09 18.50
CA THR A 282 23.26 14.87 18.15
C THR A 282 23.45 14.18 16.79
N SER A 283 22.50 13.37 16.32
CA SER A 283 22.60 12.73 15.00
C SER A 283 22.46 13.74 13.86
N LEU A 284 21.67 14.79 14.06
CA LEU A 284 21.50 15.88 13.09
C LEU A 284 22.74 16.77 12.97
N LYS A 285 23.59 16.84 13.99
CA LYS A 285 24.86 17.61 13.91
C LYS A 285 25.73 17.09 12.77
N LYS A 286 25.87 15.77 12.65
CA LYS A 286 26.63 15.14 11.56
C LYS A 286 26.01 15.47 10.19
N LEU A 287 24.69 15.41 10.09
CA LEU A 287 23.98 15.73 8.84
C LEU A 287 24.20 17.19 8.41
N VAL A 288 24.11 18.14 9.35
CA VAL A 288 24.39 19.57 9.11
C VAL A 288 25.82 19.75 8.63
N THR A 289 26.81 19.18 9.32
CA THR A 289 28.23 19.28 8.94
C THR A 289 28.48 18.72 7.53
N VAL A 290 27.93 17.55 7.21
CA VAL A 290 28.08 16.95 5.87
C VAL A 290 27.40 17.81 4.81
N THR A 291 26.21 18.34 5.09
CA THR A 291 25.47 19.22 4.17
C THR A 291 26.26 20.49 3.85
N GLU A 292 26.83 21.14 4.86
CA GLU A 292 27.67 22.33 4.69
C GLU A 292 28.96 22.02 3.93
N MET A 293 29.62 20.90 4.26
CA MET A 293 30.85 20.46 3.60
C MET A 293 30.62 20.22 2.10
N LEU A 294 29.59 19.45 1.75
CA LEU A 294 29.26 19.14 0.36
C LEU A 294 28.80 20.39 -0.41
N SER A 295 28.10 21.31 0.25
CA SER A 295 27.71 22.59 -0.35
C SER A 295 28.92 23.46 -0.70
N LYS A 296 29.91 23.54 0.20
CA LYS A 296 31.18 24.24 -0.06
C LYS A 296 31.97 23.59 -1.19
N HIS A 297 32.02 22.26 -1.23
CA HIS A 297 32.71 21.53 -2.30
C HIS A 297 32.06 21.78 -3.67
N LYS A 298 30.72 21.79 -3.74
CA LYS A 298 29.97 22.12 -4.96
C LYS A 298 30.26 23.54 -5.45
N LEU A 299 30.39 24.51 -4.55
CA LEU A 299 30.71 25.89 -4.92
C LEU A 299 32.13 25.99 -5.52
N LYS A 300 33.13 25.44 -4.84
CA LYS A 300 34.52 25.39 -5.33
C LYS A 300 34.63 24.72 -6.69
N TYR A 301 33.92 23.61 -6.89
CA TYR A 301 33.93 22.90 -8.16
C TYR A 301 33.33 23.74 -9.29
N ARG A 302 32.28 24.54 -9.01
CA ARG A 302 31.71 25.48 -9.99
C ARG A 302 32.69 26.60 -10.34
N GLU A 303 33.38 27.17 -9.35
CA GLU A 303 34.40 28.22 -9.53
C GLU A 303 35.61 27.74 -10.34
N MET A 304 35.94 26.45 -10.29
CA MET A 304 37.05 25.86 -11.07
C MET A 304 36.71 25.62 -12.54
N ILE A 305 35.42 25.56 -12.90
CA ILE A 305 34.94 25.22 -14.25
C ILE A 305 34.41 26.47 -14.99
N SER A 306 34.18 27.56 -14.25
CA SER A 306 33.89 28.90 -14.78
C SER A 306 35.16 29.63 -15.17
#